data_AF-A0A497LLB6-F1
#
_entry.id   AF-A0A497LLB6-F1
#
_cell.length_a   1.000
_cell.length_b   1.000
_cell.length_c   1.000
_cell.angle_alpha   90.00
_cell.angle_beta   90.00
_cell.angle_gamma   90.00
#
_symmetry.space_group_name_H-M   'P 1'
#
loop_
_entity.id
_entity.type
_entity.pdbx_description
1 polymer ?
#
loop_
_entity_poly.entity_id
_entity_poly.type
_entity_poly.pdbx_seq_one_letter_code
_entity_poly.pdbx_strand_id
1 'polypeptide(L)' 'MSRIPLPYSPKVLELFRNPKNAGAMEDATVSATAGSP' A
#
# COMPACT_ATOMS: atom_id res chain seq x y z
N MET A 1 13.73 22.39 11.08
CA MET A 1 13.39 20.97 10.89
C MET A 1 14.15 20.45 9.67
N SER A 2 15.12 19.56 9.88
CA SER A 2 15.81 18.87 8.80
C SER A 2 14.79 18.03 8.02
N ARG A 3 14.50 18.40 6.77
CA ARG A 3 13.72 17.57 5.83
C ARG A 3 14.65 16.43 5.41
N ILE A 4 14.90 15.48 6.30
CA ILE A 4 15.50 14.21 5.92
C ILE A 4 14.55 13.65 4.86
N PRO A 5 14.97 13.51 3.59
CA PRO A 5 14.09 12.96 2.57
C PRO A 5 13.70 11.57 3.07
N LEU A 6 12.38 11.35 3.20
CA LEU A 6 11.86 10.04 3.57
C LEU A 6 12.57 8.99 2.71
N PRO A 7 12.98 7.84 3.27
CA PRO A 7 13.73 6.82 2.56
C PRO A 7 12.90 6.10 1.47
N TYR A 8 11.82 6.72 1.01
CA TYR A 8 10.85 6.19 0.09
C TYR A 8 10.86 7.02 -1.19
N SER A 9 10.84 6.32 -2.32
CA SER A 9 10.69 6.99 -3.61
C SER A 9 9.32 7.67 -3.72
N PRO A 10 9.17 8.71 -4.57
CA PRO A 10 7.89 9.36 -4.80
C PRO A 10 6.79 8.38 -5.23
N LYS A 11 7.14 7.33 -5.99
CA LYS A 11 6.23 6.26 -6.41
C LYS A 11 5.67 5.47 -5.23
N VAL A 12 6.48 5.17 -4.23
CA VAL A 12 6.01 4.49 -3.01
C VAL A 12 5.01 5.38 -2.28
N LEU A 13 5.33 6.66 -2.09
CA LEU A 13 4.44 7.62 -1.44
C LEU A 13 3.12 7.82 -2.20
N GLU A 14 3.15 7.74 -3.53
CA GLU A 14 1.96 7.79 -4.37
C GLU A 14 1.06 6.56 -4.16
N LEU A 15 1.63 5.36 -4.09
CA LEU A 15 0.85 4.13 -3.84
C LEU A 15 0.19 4.12 -2.47
N PHE A 16 0.84 4.69 -1.45
CA PHE A 16 0.24 4.85 -0.12
C PHE A 16 -0.92 5.87 -0.12
N ARG A 17 -0.83 6.92 -0.94
CA ARG A 17 -1.91 7.92 -1.06
C ARG A 17 -3.07 7.43 -1.92
N ASN A 18 -2.77 6.76 -3.03
CA ASN A 18 -3.72 6.29 -4.02
C ASN A 18 -3.53 4.79 -4.28
N PRO A 19 -3.98 3.92 -3.36
CA PRO A 19 -3.85 2.48 -3.54
C PRO A 19 -4.70 2.02 -4.73
N LYS A 20 -4.05 1.38 -5.71
CA LYS A 20 -4.70 1.04 -7.00
C LYS A 20 -5.73 -0.09 -6.90
N ASN A 21 -5.58 -0.99 -5.92
CA ASN A 21 -6.38 -2.21 -5.78
C ASN A 21 -6.97 -2.33 -4.36
N ALA A 22 -7.36 -1.20 -3.76
CA ALA A 22 -8.00 -1.23 -2.44
C ALA A 22 -9.46 -1.71 -2.56
N GLY A 23 -9.83 -2.68 -1.73
CA GLY A 23 -11.19 -3.23 -1.69
C GLY A 23 -11.22 -4.74 -1.91
N ALA A 24 -12.38 -5.33 -1.71
CA ALA A 24 -12.62 -6.73 -2.02
C ALA A 24 -12.75 -6.90 -3.54
N MET A 25 -12.25 -8.02 -4.05
CA MET A 25 -12.46 -8.46 -5.43
C MET A 25 -13.66 -9.41 -5.44
N GLU A 26 -14.71 -9.10 -6.23
CA GLU A 26 -15.97 -9.85 -6.25
C GLU A 26 -15.79 -11.30 -6.72
N ASP A 27 -14.97 -11.52 -7.76
CA ASP A 27 -14.73 -12.84 -8.36
C ASP A 27 -13.37 -13.44 -7.98
N ALA A 28 -12.95 -13.27 -6.72
CA ALA A 28 -11.69 -13.82 -6.26
C ALA A 28 -11.73 -15.36 -6.17
N THR A 29 -10.86 -16.06 -6.90
CA THR A 29 -10.73 -17.53 -6.80
C THR A 29 -10.21 -17.98 -5.43
N VAL A 30 -9.39 -17.16 -4.77
CA VAL A 30 -8.77 -17.44 -3.46
C VAL A 30 -8.68 -16.14 -2.67
N SER A 31 -8.93 -16.20 -1.35
CA SER A 31 -8.73 -15.10 -0.41
C SER A 31 -7.97 -15.59 0.82
N ALA A 32 -7.08 -14.75 1.37
CA ALA A 32 -6.29 -15.07 2.55
C ALA A 32 -6.13 -13.82 3.43
N THR A 33 -6.17 -14.00 4.75
CA THR A 33 -5.96 -12.93 5.73
C THR A 33 -4.56 -13.05 6.32
N ALA A 34 -3.79 -11.97 6.28
CA ALA A 34 -2.47 -11.88 6.92
C ALA A 34 -2.47 -10.75 7.96
N GLY A 35 -1.83 -11.00 9.11
CA GLY A 35 -1.58 -10.00 10.15
C GLY A 35 -0.07 -9.76 10.32
N SER A 36 0.29 -8.70 11.05
CA SER A 36 1.64 -8.56 11.60
C SER A 36 1.61 -9.04 13.06
N PRO A 37 2.59 -9.84 13.51
CA PRO A 37 2.84 -9.99 14.93
C PRO A 37 3.25 -8.65 15.56
#